data_AF-A0A3N7CRV9-F1
#
_entry.id   AF-A0A3N7CRV9-F1
#
_cell.length_a   1.000
_cell.length_b   1.000
_cell.length_c   1.000
_cell.angle_alpha   90.00
_cell.angle_beta   90.00
_cell.angle_gamma   90.00
#
_symmetry.space_group_name_H-M   'P 1'
#
loop_
_entity.id
_entity.type
_entity.pdbx_description
1 polymer ?
#
loop_
_entity_poly.entity_id
_entity_poly.type
_entity_poly.pdbx_seq_one_letter_code
_entity_poly.pdbx_strand_id
1 'polypeptide(L)'
;MNYHKSDREHATVLPIIENDYKICFMYTSKLQCYFALMIVLGFISCNRKTTDFKQLTGFSPGTDVHNIQYKDDVLSDAIYWLAFDCNAATAEKVKLTLALSLDTEKNRDSYASCCYFPKQWWDTAAIARSPQYSTFRNGSRIFFWYHPETKKAFLLKIIP
;
A
#
# COMPACT_ATOMS: atom_id res chain seq x y z
N MET A 1 -6.70 54.86 58.61
CA MET A 1 -6.59 53.50 59.16
C MET A 1 -5.57 52.75 58.30
N ASN A 2 -4.36 52.57 58.86
CA ASN A 2 -3.21 51.71 58.49
C ASN A 2 -2.93 51.50 56.99
N TYR A 3 -2.04 52.25 56.32
CA TYR A 3 -0.57 52.24 56.40
C TYR A 3 0.06 50.85 56.58
N HIS A 4 0.60 50.30 55.49
CA HIS A 4 1.78 49.44 55.55
C HIS A 4 2.81 49.88 54.50
N LYS A 5 3.94 50.30 55.05
CA LYS A 5 5.21 50.68 54.45
C LYS A 5 6.04 49.40 54.25
N SER A 6 6.81 49.28 53.17
CA SER A 6 8.13 48.65 53.24
C SER A 6 8.96 48.98 52.00
N ASP A 7 10.11 49.59 52.30
CA ASP A 7 11.21 49.96 51.45
C ASP A 7 11.98 48.74 50.89
N ARG A 8 12.71 48.95 49.79
CA ARG A 8 14.13 48.54 49.54
C ARG A 8 14.49 48.86 48.09
N GLU A 9 15.36 49.83 47.86
CA GLU A 9 16.83 49.77 47.89
C GLU A 9 17.44 49.36 46.53
N HIS A 10 18.23 50.33 46.03
CA HIS A 10 19.36 50.27 45.09
C HIS A 10 19.85 48.94 44.55
N ALA A 11 20.08 48.89 43.22
CA ALA A 11 21.39 48.60 42.64
C ALA A 11 21.33 48.85 41.11
N THR A 12 22.05 49.85 40.60
CA THR A 12 23.39 49.75 39.98
C THR A 12 23.32 49.31 38.51
N VAL A 13 23.65 50.26 37.64
CA VAL A 13 23.83 50.11 36.19
C VAL A 13 25.28 49.67 35.91
N LEU A 14 25.43 48.94 34.80
CA LEU A 14 26.62 48.67 33.95
C LEU A 14 27.21 47.24 34.05
N PRO A 15 27.88 46.70 33.00
CA PRO A 15 27.94 47.12 31.59
C PRO A 15 27.60 45.99 30.58
N ILE A 16 27.41 46.42 29.33
CA ILE A 16 27.47 45.61 28.10
C ILE A 16 28.87 45.00 27.96
N ILE A 17 28.96 43.69 27.79
CA ILE A 17 30.14 43.03 27.23
C ILE A 17 29.66 42.06 26.14
N GLU A 18 29.72 42.53 24.90
CA GLU A 18 29.85 41.69 23.71
C GLU A 18 31.23 41.02 23.74
N ASN A 19 31.28 39.69 23.73
CA ASN A 19 31.88 38.91 22.63
C ASN A 19 32.14 37.44 22.99
N ASP A 20 31.78 36.61 22.02
CA ASP A 20 32.47 35.39 21.58
C ASP A 20 32.71 34.23 22.54
N TYR A 21 31.74 33.31 22.58
CA TYR A 21 32.03 31.87 22.44
C TYR A 21 31.00 31.22 21.52
N LYS A 22 31.23 31.42 20.22
CA LYS A 22 30.84 30.48 19.17
C LYS A 22 31.40 29.09 19.50
N ILE A 23 30.72 28.06 18.98
CA ILE A 23 31.14 26.63 18.87
C ILE A 23 30.65 25.72 20.00
N CYS A 24 29.40 25.26 19.87
CA CYS A 24 29.02 23.84 20.03
C CYS A 24 27.60 23.59 19.46
N PHE A 25 27.33 24.03 18.24
CA PHE A 25 26.16 23.57 17.49
C PHE A 25 26.52 23.56 16.02
N MET A 26 27.12 22.46 15.55
CA MET A 26 27.16 22.12 14.12
C MET A 26 27.95 20.82 13.93
N TYR A 27 27.39 19.65 14.29
CA TYR A 27 27.82 18.38 13.65
C TYR A 27 26.78 17.24 13.75
N THR A 28 25.48 17.54 13.91
CA THR A 28 24.42 16.51 13.92
C THR A 28 23.37 16.66 12.80
N SER A 29 23.43 17.71 11.98
CA SER A 29 22.30 18.09 11.11
C SER A 29 22.14 17.29 9.81
N LYS A 30 23.11 16.47 9.39
CA LYS A 30 22.95 15.66 8.16
C LYS A 30 22.42 14.26 8.43
N LEU A 31 22.90 13.59 9.48
CA LEU A 31 22.54 12.18 9.74
C LEU A 31 21.07 12.03 10.18
N GLN A 32 20.54 12.97 10.95
CA GLN A 32 19.13 12.98 11.37
C GLN A 32 18.16 13.21 10.20
N CYS A 33 18.54 14.01 9.19
CA CYS A 33 17.72 14.21 7.99
C CYS A 33 17.67 12.95 7.11
N TYR A 34 18.77 12.19 7.01
CA TYR A 34 18.77 10.91 6.27
C TYR A 34 17.88 9.86 6.95
N PHE A 35 17.88 9.76 8.27
CA PHE A 35 16.99 8.86 9.00
C PHE A 35 15.52 9.23 8.83
N ALA A 36 15.18 10.51 8.89
CA ALA A 36 13.81 10.98 8.64
C ALA A 36 13.36 10.68 7.20
N LEU A 37 14.22 10.88 6.21
CA LEU A 37 13.93 10.58 4.80
C LEU A 37 13.71 9.08 4.55
N MET A 38 14.53 8.22 5.16
CA MET A 38 14.38 6.76 5.03
C MET A 38 13.09 6.24 5.67
N ILE A 39 12.68 6.81 6.81
CA ILE A 39 11.42 6.47 7.46
C ILE A 39 10.22 6.90 6.59
N VAL A 40 10.25 8.11 6.02
CA VAL A 40 9.19 8.60 5.12
C VAL A 40 9.07 7.73 3.86
N LEU A 41 10.19 7.33 3.25
CA LEU A 41 10.17 6.45 2.07
C LEU A 41 9.63 5.04 2.38
N GLY A 42 9.90 4.51 3.58
CA GLY A 42 9.35 3.24 4.03
C GLY A 42 7.83 3.25 4.20
N PHE A 43 7.26 4.34 4.74
CA PHE A 43 5.81 4.48 4.93
C PHE A 43 5.05 4.67 3.60
N ILE A 44 5.64 5.31 2.60
CA ILE A 44 5.01 5.52 1.29
C ILE A 44 4.83 4.19 0.55
N SER A 45 5.78 3.26 0.66
CA SER A 45 5.74 1.97 -0.05
C SER A 45 4.62 1.04 0.44
N CYS A 46 4.36 0.99 1.76
CA CYS A 46 3.29 0.14 2.32
C CYS A 46 1.88 0.62 1.95
N ASN A 47 1.66 1.94 1.88
CA ASN A 47 0.33 2.49 1.61
C ASN A 47 -0.13 2.31 0.15
N ARG A 48 0.81 2.17 -0.79
CA ARG A 48 0.46 2.01 -2.21
C ARG A 48 -0.24 0.67 -2.47
N LYS A 49 0.30 -0.43 -1.94
CA LYS A 49 -0.27 -1.78 -2.12
C LYS A 49 -1.70 -1.90 -1.63
N THR A 50 -2.00 -1.35 -0.45
CA THR A 50 -3.35 -1.36 0.11
C THR A 50 -4.31 -0.48 -0.69
N THR A 51 -3.81 0.59 -1.29
CA THR A 51 -4.57 1.47 -2.17
C THR A 51 -4.93 0.75 -3.48
N ASP A 52 -3.96 0.11 -4.13
CA ASP A 52 -4.18 -0.64 -5.38
C ASP A 52 -5.17 -1.80 -5.16
N PHE A 53 -5.03 -2.54 -4.05
CA PHE A 53 -6.00 -3.56 -3.65
C PHE A 53 -7.41 -2.99 -3.54
N LYS A 54 -7.58 -1.88 -2.83
CA LYS A 54 -8.89 -1.26 -2.63
C LYS A 54 -9.49 -0.75 -3.94
N GLN A 55 -8.67 -0.19 -4.82
CA GLN A 55 -9.12 0.28 -6.14
C GLN A 55 -9.63 -0.87 -7.01
N LEU A 56 -8.98 -2.03 -6.98
CA LEU A 56 -9.36 -3.17 -7.81
C LEU A 56 -10.49 -4.02 -7.22
N THR A 57 -10.55 -4.14 -5.89
CA THR A 57 -11.53 -5.02 -5.21
C THR A 57 -12.74 -4.28 -4.64
N GLY A 58 -12.66 -2.96 -4.47
CA GLY A 58 -13.72 -2.13 -3.91
C GLY A 58 -13.74 -2.05 -2.38
N PHE A 59 -12.81 -2.70 -1.66
CA PHE A 59 -12.74 -2.65 -0.20
C PHE A 59 -11.30 -2.68 0.33
N SER A 60 -11.08 -2.20 1.55
CA SER A 60 -9.74 -2.23 2.16
C SER A 60 -9.33 -3.66 2.55
N PRO A 61 -8.05 -4.05 2.39
CA PRO A 61 -7.59 -5.38 2.78
C PRO A 61 -7.78 -5.62 4.28
N GLY A 62 -8.23 -6.83 4.65
CA GLY A 62 -8.33 -7.27 6.03
C GLY A 62 -6.97 -7.72 6.59
N THR A 63 -6.95 -8.14 7.86
CA THR A 63 -5.74 -8.68 8.50
C THR A 63 -5.32 -10.04 7.94
N ASP A 64 -6.23 -10.73 7.24
CA ASP A 64 -5.96 -11.99 6.56
C ASP A 64 -5.34 -11.80 5.16
N VAL A 65 -5.31 -10.56 4.65
CA VAL A 65 -4.75 -10.24 3.35
C VAL A 65 -3.28 -9.88 3.49
N HIS A 66 -2.42 -10.69 2.88
CA HIS A 66 -0.98 -10.46 2.89
C HIS A 66 -0.37 -10.65 1.51
N ASN A 67 0.92 -10.31 1.38
CA ASN A 67 1.69 -10.48 0.16
C ASN A 67 1.04 -9.86 -1.09
N ILE A 68 0.41 -8.69 -0.93
CA ILE A 68 -0.19 -7.95 -2.05
C ILE A 68 0.91 -7.55 -3.05
N GLN A 69 0.76 -8.01 -4.28
CA GLN A 69 1.60 -7.67 -5.43
C GLN A 69 0.71 -7.16 -6.55
N TYR A 70 1.08 -6.01 -7.09
CA TYR A 70 0.35 -5.33 -8.14
C TYR A 70 1.28 -5.02 -9.30
N LYS A 71 0.77 -5.17 -10.52
CA LYS A 71 1.41 -4.68 -11.74
C LYS A 71 0.32 -4.14 -12.66
N ASP A 72 0.53 -2.94 -13.19
CA ASP A 72 -0.13 -2.46 -14.39
C ASP A 72 0.75 -2.68 -15.62
N ASP A 73 0.08 -2.90 -16.74
CA ASP A 73 0.68 -2.89 -18.06
C ASP A 73 -0.23 -2.04 -18.96
N VAL A 74 0.38 -1.19 -19.78
CA VAL A 74 -0.34 -0.32 -20.71
C VAL A 74 0.15 -0.67 -22.11
N LEU A 75 -0.68 -1.43 -22.82
CA LEU A 75 -0.50 -1.73 -24.25
C LEU A 75 -1.56 -0.98 -25.04
N SER A 76 -2.33 -1.67 -25.89
CA SER A 76 -3.58 -1.12 -26.44
C SER A 76 -4.65 -0.95 -25.36
N ASP A 77 -4.61 -1.83 -24.35
CA ASP A 77 -5.56 -1.92 -23.25
C ASP A 77 -4.80 -1.67 -21.94
N ALA A 78 -5.50 -1.17 -20.91
CA ALA A 78 -4.97 -1.10 -19.56
C ALA A 78 -5.22 -2.44 -18.84
N ILE A 79 -4.13 -3.13 -18.49
CA ILE A 79 -4.16 -4.45 -17.87
C ILE A 79 -3.64 -4.37 -16.44
N TYR A 80 -4.47 -4.78 -15.48
CA TYR A 80 -4.16 -4.76 -14.06
C TYR A 80 -4.09 -6.17 -13.52
N TRP A 81 -2.95 -6.52 -12.94
CA TRP A 81 -2.66 -7.80 -12.31
C TRP A 81 -2.50 -7.59 -10.80
N LEU A 82 -3.22 -8.38 -10.01
CA LEU A 82 -3.16 -8.34 -8.56
C LEU A 82 -3.07 -9.77 -8.02
N ALA A 83 -2.01 -10.08 -7.30
CA ALA A 83 -1.83 -11.34 -6.58
C ALA A 83 -1.71 -11.05 -5.09
N PHE A 84 -2.35 -11.88 -4.26
CA PHE A 84 -2.34 -11.72 -2.81
C PHE A 84 -2.72 -13.05 -2.15
N ASP A 85 -2.40 -13.18 -0.89
CA ASP A 85 -2.87 -14.30 -0.09
C ASP A 85 -4.07 -13.85 0.75
N CYS A 86 -5.08 -14.71 0.88
CA CYS A 86 -6.25 -14.45 1.70
C CYS A 86 -6.98 -15.74 2.12
N ASN A 87 -7.86 -15.63 3.12
CA ASN A 87 -8.74 -16.75 3.46
C ASN A 87 -9.95 -16.85 2.52
N ALA A 88 -10.72 -17.94 2.67
CA ALA A 88 -11.88 -18.19 1.83
C ALA A 88 -12.98 -17.13 1.99
N ALA A 89 -13.12 -16.53 3.18
CA ALA A 89 -14.12 -15.48 3.42
C ALA A 89 -13.80 -14.20 2.63
N THR A 90 -12.52 -13.81 2.56
CA THR A 90 -12.09 -12.68 1.73
C THR A 90 -12.20 -13.00 0.25
N ALA A 91 -11.84 -14.21 -0.18
CA ALA A 91 -12.04 -14.62 -1.57
C ALA A 91 -13.53 -14.57 -1.97
N GLU A 92 -14.43 -15.01 -1.09
CA GLU A 92 -15.87 -14.89 -1.29
C GLU A 92 -16.31 -13.43 -1.39
N LYS A 93 -15.80 -12.57 -0.49
CA LYS A 93 -16.10 -11.13 -0.52
C LYS A 93 -15.66 -10.47 -1.82
N VAL A 94 -14.51 -10.85 -2.38
CA VAL A 94 -14.06 -10.35 -3.70
C VAL A 94 -15.07 -10.75 -4.78
N LYS A 95 -15.47 -12.02 -4.84
CA LYS A 95 -16.46 -12.52 -5.81
C LYS A 95 -17.78 -11.77 -5.72
N LEU A 96 -18.29 -11.57 -4.51
CA LEU A 96 -19.56 -10.86 -4.28
C LEU A 96 -19.46 -9.38 -4.65
N THR A 97 -18.39 -8.70 -4.23
CA THR A 97 -18.20 -7.25 -4.47
C THR A 97 -18.06 -6.95 -5.96
N LEU A 98 -17.37 -7.83 -6.69
CA LEU A 98 -17.13 -7.67 -8.12
C LEU A 98 -18.19 -8.35 -9.00
N ALA A 99 -19.24 -8.94 -8.39
CA ALA A 99 -20.31 -9.67 -9.07
C ALA A 99 -19.77 -10.72 -10.07
N LEU A 100 -18.81 -11.54 -9.60
CA LEU A 100 -18.17 -12.57 -10.41
C LEU A 100 -19.00 -13.85 -10.40
N SER A 101 -19.06 -14.50 -11.55
CA SER A 101 -19.72 -15.79 -11.74
C SER A 101 -18.71 -16.86 -12.13
N LEU A 102 -18.99 -18.13 -11.83
CA LEU A 102 -18.10 -19.23 -12.21
C LEU A 102 -18.03 -19.32 -13.73
N ASP A 103 -16.82 -19.28 -14.26
CA ASP A 103 -16.58 -19.36 -15.69
C ASP A 103 -16.52 -20.83 -16.13
N THR A 104 -17.53 -21.24 -16.90
CA THR A 104 -17.64 -22.60 -17.46
C THR A 104 -17.01 -22.72 -18.84
N GLU A 105 -16.59 -21.61 -19.47
CA GLU A 105 -15.99 -21.66 -20.79
C GLU A 105 -14.56 -22.21 -20.71
N LYS A 106 -14.22 -23.07 -21.68
CA LYS A 106 -12.98 -23.87 -21.69
C LYS A 106 -11.72 -23.06 -22.01
N ASN A 107 -11.81 -21.76 -22.30
CA ASN A 107 -10.67 -20.90 -22.62
C ASN A 107 -9.93 -20.40 -21.36
N ARG A 108 -9.72 -21.29 -20.38
CA ARG A 108 -9.14 -21.01 -19.05
C ARG A 108 -7.66 -20.58 -19.10
N ASP A 109 -6.97 -20.81 -20.21
CA ASP A 109 -5.50 -20.81 -20.21
C ASP A 109 -4.86 -19.59 -20.85
N SER A 110 -5.59 -18.83 -21.69
CA SER A 110 -4.99 -17.76 -22.50
C SER A 110 -4.40 -16.63 -21.65
N TYR A 111 -5.04 -16.30 -20.54
CA TYR A 111 -4.56 -15.26 -19.62
C TYR A 111 -3.65 -15.80 -18.50
N ALA A 112 -3.72 -17.10 -18.21
CA ALA A 112 -2.85 -17.75 -17.22
C ALA A 112 -1.40 -17.83 -17.71
N SER A 113 -1.18 -17.95 -19.03
CA SER A 113 0.15 -18.09 -19.63
C SER A 113 0.90 -16.79 -19.93
N CYS A 114 0.31 -15.61 -19.67
CA CYS A 114 0.93 -14.34 -20.02
C CYS A 114 2.27 -14.12 -19.28
N CYS A 115 3.37 -14.13 -20.04
CA CYS A 115 4.76 -14.13 -19.59
C CYS A 115 5.24 -12.86 -18.86
N TYR A 116 4.37 -11.86 -18.67
CA TYR A 116 4.76 -10.51 -18.29
C TYR A 116 4.70 -10.23 -16.77
N PHE A 117 4.12 -11.12 -15.97
CA PHE A 117 4.13 -10.98 -14.51
C PHE A 117 5.25 -11.84 -13.90
N PRO A 118 5.96 -11.38 -12.85
CA PRO A 118 6.97 -12.20 -12.19
C PRO A 118 6.41 -13.58 -11.79
N LYS A 119 6.96 -14.65 -12.37
CA LYS A 119 6.51 -16.04 -12.16
C LYS A 119 6.42 -16.44 -10.68
N GLN A 120 7.23 -15.82 -9.83
CA GLN A 120 7.23 -16.06 -8.38
C GLN A 120 5.90 -15.70 -7.70
N TRP A 121 5.13 -14.75 -8.27
CA TRP A 121 3.88 -14.24 -7.69
C TRP A 121 2.65 -14.59 -8.52
N TRP A 122 2.78 -14.71 -9.85
CA TRP A 122 1.72 -15.20 -10.73
C TRP A 122 1.91 -16.69 -10.99
N ASP A 123 1.46 -17.50 -10.05
CA ASP A 123 1.61 -18.95 -10.07
C ASP A 123 0.64 -19.56 -11.10
N THR A 124 1.12 -19.67 -12.33
CA THR A 124 0.32 -20.14 -13.46
C THR A 124 -0.18 -21.58 -13.27
N ALA A 125 0.56 -22.41 -12.54
CA ALA A 125 0.14 -23.76 -12.20
C ALA A 125 -1.00 -23.77 -11.17
N ALA A 126 -0.95 -22.89 -10.18
CA ALA A 126 -2.06 -22.68 -9.25
C ALA A 126 -3.31 -22.15 -9.98
N ILE A 127 -3.15 -21.18 -10.86
CA ILE A 127 -4.24 -20.59 -11.66
C ILE A 127 -4.91 -21.65 -12.54
N ALA A 128 -4.13 -22.44 -13.29
CA ALA A 128 -4.65 -23.46 -14.19
C ALA A 128 -5.48 -24.55 -13.48
N ARG A 129 -5.20 -24.81 -12.20
CA ARG A 129 -5.95 -25.77 -11.37
C ARG A 129 -7.09 -25.13 -10.56
N SER A 130 -7.14 -23.81 -10.48
CA SER A 130 -8.14 -23.09 -9.69
C SER A 130 -9.41 -22.83 -10.51
N PRO A 131 -10.59 -22.83 -9.87
CA PRO A 131 -11.80 -22.33 -10.51
C PRO A 131 -11.61 -20.87 -10.94
N GLN A 132 -11.91 -20.58 -12.20
CA GLN A 132 -11.95 -19.22 -12.72
C GLN A 132 -13.33 -18.62 -12.48
N TYR A 133 -13.36 -17.40 -11.97
CA TYR A 133 -14.56 -16.59 -11.89
C TYR A 133 -14.37 -15.36 -12.78
N SER A 134 -15.40 -14.95 -13.49
CA SER A 134 -15.32 -13.80 -14.38
C SER A 134 -16.59 -12.98 -14.40
N THR A 135 -16.45 -11.75 -14.89
CA THR A 135 -17.56 -10.86 -15.24
C THR A 135 -17.15 -9.91 -16.35
N PHE A 136 -18.13 -9.40 -17.07
CA PHE A 136 -17.96 -8.28 -18.00
C PHE A 136 -18.86 -7.14 -17.57
N ARG A 137 -18.25 -6.00 -17.21
CA ARG A 137 -18.99 -4.85 -16.69
C ARG A 137 -18.32 -3.54 -17.11
N ASN A 138 -19.12 -2.61 -17.61
CA ASN A 138 -18.65 -1.28 -18.03
C ASN A 138 -17.47 -1.35 -19.01
N GLY A 139 -17.52 -2.25 -19.99
CA GLY A 139 -16.42 -2.48 -20.93
C GLY A 139 -15.21 -3.21 -20.37
N SER A 140 -15.10 -3.37 -19.04
CA SER A 140 -14.00 -4.09 -18.40
C SER A 140 -14.27 -5.58 -18.30
N ARG A 141 -13.24 -6.40 -18.58
CA ARG A 141 -13.23 -7.84 -18.27
C ARG A 141 -12.48 -8.06 -16.97
N ILE A 142 -13.08 -8.81 -16.04
CA ILE A 142 -12.47 -9.13 -14.75
C ILE A 142 -12.43 -10.64 -14.60
N PHE A 143 -11.29 -11.18 -14.21
CA PHE A 143 -11.06 -12.59 -13.92
C PHE A 143 -10.48 -12.73 -12.52
N PHE A 144 -10.88 -13.78 -11.83
CA PHE A 144 -10.45 -14.07 -10.46
C PHE A 144 -10.26 -15.58 -10.26
N TRP A 145 -9.18 -15.94 -9.58
CA TRP A 145 -8.87 -17.31 -9.18
C TRP A 145 -8.54 -17.33 -7.70
N TYR A 146 -8.99 -18.36 -7.00
CA TYR A 146 -8.64 -18.59 -5.60
C TYR A 146 -8.28 -20.06 -5.39
N HIS A 147 -7.10 -20.31 -4.82
CA HIS A 147 -6.63 -21.64 -4.48
C HIS A 147 -6.73 -21.85 -2.96
N PRO A 148 -7.68 -22.67 -2.47
CA PRO A 148 -7.95 -22.78 -1.03
C PRO A 148 -6.79 -23.39 -0.23
N GLU A 149 -6.02 -24.30 -0.82
CA GLU A 149 -4.90 -24.98 -0.14
C GLU A 149 -3.73 -24.04 0.15
N THR A 150 -3.37 -23.21 -0.83
CA THR A 150 -2.24 -22.27 -0.71
C THR A 150 -2.68 -20.90 -0.23
N LYS A 151 -4.00 -20.66 -0.14
CA LYS A 151 -4.62 -19.36 0.19
C LYS A 151 -4.26 -18.25 -0.80
N LYS A 152 -3.73 -18.59 -1.98
CA LYS A 152 -3.37 -17.62 -3.01
C LYS A 152 -4.60 -17.20 -3.81
N ALA A 153 -4.70 -15.91 -4.09
CA ALA A 153 -5.71 -15.30 -4.92
C ALA A 153 -5.07 -14.48 -6.03
N PHE A 154 -5.70 -14.50 -7.20
CA PHE A 154 -5.22 -13.84 -8.40
C PHE A 154 -6.38 -13.10 -9.04
N LEU A 155 -6.19 -11.83 -9.35
CA LEU A 155 -7.17 -10.97 -10.00
C LEU A 155 -6.54 -10.33 -11.23
N LEU A 156 -7.23 -10.42 -12.35
CA LEU A 156 -6.88 -9.76 -13.60
C LEU A 156 -8.04 -8.87 -14.02
N LYS A 157 -7.78 -7.59 -14.25
CA LYS A 157 -8.75 -6.65 -14.81
C LYS A 157 -8.19 -6.04 -16.09
N ILE A 158 -8.96 -6.13 -17.17
CA ILE A 158 -8.62 -5.58 -18.48
C ILE A 158 -9.63 -4.49 -18.80
N ILE A 159 -9.14 -3.30 -19.11
CA ILE A 159 -9.94 -2.15 -19.57
C ILE A 159 -9.46 -1.84 -21.00
N PRO A 160 -10.33 -2.02 -22.02
CA PRO A 160 -10.01 -1.68 -23.41
C PRO A 160 -9.88 -0.17 -23.62
#